data_AF-A0A843L1L4-F1
#
_entry.id   AF-A0A843L1L4-F1
#
_cell.length_a   1.000
_cell.length_b   1.000
_cell.length_c   1.000
_cell.angle_alpha   90.00
_cell.angle_beta   90.00
_cell.angle_gamma   90.00
#
_symmetry.space_group_name_H-M   'P 1'
#
loop_
_entity.id
_entity.type
_entity.pdbx_description
1 polymer ?
#
loop_
_entity_poly.entity_id
_entity_poly.type
_entity_poly.pdbx_seq_one_letter_code
_entity_poly.pdbx_strand_id
1 'polypeptide(L)'
;DEVYHYPEPVNVQDRTVLVTEAMRSGYRCTIFSGYGEQTTFVIDPDLSGFLRIHVYDITPPRPHLSATLTDLERTGVFGDLEVVFEHHLRDIREIGADVYPCRAAGFPRTIDADRLRPGDRVAACMTGRELIKECYGNSVTVADNICPLEAVRAEPFIARCCRSERAGVGLRNGLLGAVVHWGASAWDMVEAVRLVATTWRRGYDRDSGC
;
A
#
# COMPACT_ATOMS: atom_id res chain seq x y z
N ASP A 1 -5.03 -33.48 21.94
CA ASP A 1 -5.44 -32.10 22.22
C ASP A 1 -5.58 -31.32 20.92
N GLU A 2 -6.80 -31.22 20.39
CA GLU A 2 -7.09 -30.64 19.06
C GLU A 2 -7.70 -29.23 19.11
N VAL A 3 -7.95 -28.71 20.32
CA VAL A 3 -8.67 -27.45 20.55
C VAL A 3 -7.85 -26.54 21.46
N TYR A 4 -7.72 -25.29 21.06
CA TYR A 4 -7.11 -24.20 21.82
C TYR A 4 -8.12 -23.09 22.11
N HIS A 5 -8.08 -22.51 23.30
CA HIS A 5 -8.88 -21.35 23.66
C HIS A 5 -7.98 -20.11 23.64
N TYR A 6 -8.27 -19.18 22.72
CA TYR A 6 -7.52 -17.93 22.65
C TYR A 6 -7.81 -17.08 23.90
N PRO A 7 -6.78 -16.57 24.60
CA PRO A 7 -6.92 -16.08 25.98
C PRO A 7 -7.54 -14.69 26.08
N GLU A 8 -7.42 -13.85 25.04
CA GLU A 8 -7.87 -12.46 25.07
C GLU A 8 -9.15 -12.27 24.25
N PRO A 9 -10.06 -11.37 24.66
CA PRO A 9 -11.20 -11.01 23.83
C PRO A 9 -10.77 -10.39 22.50
N VAL A 10 -11.46 -10.75 21.41
CA VAL A 10 -11.13 -10.29 20.04
C VAL A 10 -12.31 -9.61 19.34
N ASN A 11 -12.01 -8.85 18.27
CA ASN A 11 -13.03 -8.45 17.31
C ASN A 11 -13.43 -9.66 16.46
N VAL A 12 -14.57 -10.28 16.76
CA VAL A 12 -15.04 -11.48 16.04
C VAL A 12 -15.46 -11.24 14.60
N GLN A 13 -15.58 -9.97 14.18
CA GLN A 13 -15.84 -9.61 12.79
C GLN A 13 -14.55 -9.57 11.96
N ASP A 14 -13.38 -9.57 12.61
CA ASP A 14 -12.09 -9.54 11.95
C ASP A 14 -11.60 -10.94 11.58
N ARG A 15 -12.02 -11.40 10.40
CA ARG A 15 -11.70 -12.75 9.92
C ARG A 15 -10.21 -12.93 9.70
N THR A 16 -9.50 -11.88 9.26
CA THR A 16 -8.06 -11.94 9.02
C THR A 16 -7.31 -12.18 10.34
N VAL A 17 -7.66 -11.45 11.40
CA VAL A 17 -7.08 -11.66 12.74
C VAL A 17 -7.43 -13.03 13.30
N LEU A 18 -8.70 -13.45 13.23
CA LEU A 18 -9.15 -14.75 13.74
C LEU A 18 -8.37 -15.91 13.09
N VAL A 19 -8.24 -15.90 11.75
CA VAL A 19 -7.52 -16.95 11.04
C VAL A 19 -6.02 -16.88 11.36
N THR A 20 -5.43 -15.68 11.39
CA THR A 20 -4.01 -15.51 11.70
C THR A 20 -3.65 -16.02 13.09
N GLU A 21 -4.44 -15.69 14.11
CA GLU A 21 -4.20 -16.17 15.48
C GLU A 21 -4.46 -17.67 15.62
N ALA A 22 -5.45 -18.22 14.89
CA ALA A 22 -5.67 -19.66 14.85
C ALA A 22 -4.50 -20.40 14.19
N MET A 23 -3.90 -19.87 13.12
CA MET A 23 -2.68 -20.44 12.54
C MET A 23 -1.51 -20.39 13.52
N ARG A 24 -1.36 -19.28 14.25
CA ARG A 24 -0.28 -19.09 15.25
C ARG A 24 -0.40 -20.02 16.44
N SER A 25 -1.62 -20.41 16.82
CA SER A 25 -1.82 -21.35 17.93
C SER A 25 -1.25 -22.74 17.62
N GLY A 26 -1.22 -23.14 16.34
CA GLY A 26 -0.77 -24.46 15.91
C GLY A 26 -1.77 -25.60 16.18
N TYR A 27 -2.99 -25.28 16.62
CA TYR A 27 -4.05 -26.25 16.86
C TYR A 27 -5.02 -26.34 15.69
N ARG A 28 -5.64 -27.51 15.49
CA ARG A 28 -6.64 -27.71 14.44
C ARG A 28 -7.86 -26.80 14.62
N CYS A 29 -8.28 -26.59 15.86
CA CYS A 29 -9.40 -25.72 16.20
C CYS A 29 -8.96 -24.68 17.22
N THR A 30 -9.27 -23.41 16.97
CA THR A 30 -9.11 -22.33 17.94
C THR A 30 -10.47 -21.69 18.23
N ILE A 31 -10.83 -21.63 19.51
CA ILE A 31 -12.04 -20.97 20.01
C ILE A 31 -11.68 -19.56 20.47
N PHE A 32 -12.50 -18.59 20.06
CA PHE A 32 -12.34 -17.18 20.40
C PHE A 32 -13.57 -16.68 21.16
N SER A 33 -13.33 -15.81 22.13
CA SER A 33 -14.37 -15.03 22.79
C SER A 33 -14.29 -13.59 22.31
N GLY A 34 -15.44 -13.02 21.94
CA GLY A 34 -15.52 -11.63 21.56
C GLY A 34 -15.74 -10.69 22.74
N TYR A 35 -15.59 -9.38 22.51
CA TYR A 35 -15.80 -8.35 23.54
C TYR A 35 -17.21 -8.35 24.16
N GLY A 36 -18.22 -8.86 23.44
CA GLY A 36 -19.60 -9.02 23.94
C GLY A 36 -19.92 -10.45 24.36
N GLU A 37 -18.90 -11.25 24.71
CA GLU A 37 -19.00 -12.65 25.14
C GLU A 37 -19.48 -13.64 24.07
N GLN A 38 -19.76 -13.17 22.85
CA GLN A 38 -20.05 -14.07 21.73
C GLN A 38 -18.84 -14.99 21.46
N THR A 39 -19.11 -16.28 21.27
CA THR A 39 -18.08 -17.27 20.97
C THR A 39 -18.07 -17.58 19.48
N THR A 40 -16.87 -17.65 18.90
CA THR A 40 -16.66 -18.14 17.53
C THR A 40 -15.48 -19.09 17.52
N PHE A 41 -15.28 -19.80 16.41
CA PHE A 41 -14.16 -20.72 16.27
C PHE A 41 -13.63 -20.72 14.83
N VAL A 42 -12.36 -21.05 14.69
CA VAL A 42 -11.71 -21.32 13.40
C VAL A 42 -11.19 -22.74 13.44
N ILE A 43 -11.52 -23.53 12.41
CA ILE A 43 -11.06 -24.90 12.20
C ILE A 43 -10.24 -24.93 10.92
N ASP A 44 -9.14 -25.67 10.93
CA ASP A 44 -8.21 -25.83 9.80
C ASP A 44 -7.84 -24.48 9.18
N PRO A 45 -7.21 -23.58 9.97
CA PRO A 45 -7.03 -22.19 9.59
C PRO A 45 -6.12 -22.04 8.36
N ASP A 46 -6.61 -21.33 7.35
CA ASP A 46 -5.91 -21.12 6.09
C ASP A 46 -6.19 -19.72 5.51
N LEU A 47 -5.13 -19.01 5.12
CA LEU A 47 -5.18 -17.71 4.46
C LEU A 47 -5.12 -17.80 2.93
N SER A 48 -5.00 -18.99 2.34
CA SER A 48 -4.86 -19.14 0.88
C SER A 48 -6.06 -18.62 0.09
N GLY A 49 -7.25 -18.61 0.70
CA GLY A 49 -8.47 -18.04 0.14
C GLY A 49 -8.63 -16.53 0.33
N PHE A 50 -7.78 -15.89 1.13
CA PHE A 50 -7.86 -14.44 1.38
C PHE A 50 -7.31 -13.67 0.18
N LEU A 51 -7.95 -12.54 -0.11
CA LEU A 51 -7.51 -11.68 -1.21
C LEU A 51 -6.22 -10.96 -0.82
N ARG A 52 -5.14 -11.27 -1.53
CA ARG A 52 -3.89 -10.52 -1.39
C ARG A 52 -3.95 -9.21 -2.14
N ILE A 53 -3.73 -8.09 -1.45
CA ILE A 53 -3.61 -6.76 -2.05
C ILE A 53 -2.15 -6.31 -1.95
N HIS A 54 -1.54 -6.02 -3.10
CA HIS A 54 -0.16 -5.57 -3.18
C HIS A 54 -0.06 -4.05 -2.94
N VAL A 55 0.62 -3.64 -1.87
CA VAL A 55 0.78 -2.23 -1.48
C VAL A 55 2.14 -1.73 -1.96
N TYR A 56 2.16 -0.78 -2.89
CA TYR A 56 3.41 -0.19 -3.40
C TYR A 56 3.62 1.23 -2.83
N ASP A 57 4.74 1.43 -2.14
CA ASP A 57 5.12 2.71 -1.54
C ASP A 57 6.64 2.92 -1.59
N ILE A 58 7.09 4.12 -1.20
CA ILE A 58 8.51 4.48 -1.18
C ILE A 58 8.97 4.96 0.20
N THR A 59 10.26 4.78 0.45
CA THR A 59 10.96 5.27 1.64
C THR A 59 12.37 5.72 1.26
N PRO A 60 13.02 6.66 1.98
CA PRO A 60 12.42 7.68 2.82
C PRO A 60 11.58 8.70 1.99
N PRO A 61 10.65 9.49 2.59
CA PRO A 61 10.32 9.58 4.02
C PRO A 61 9.52 8.36 4.50
N ARG A 62 8.91 8.42 5.71
CA ARG A 62 8.01 7.35 6.19
C ARG A 62 7.03 6.95 5.07
N PRO A 63 6.94 5.64 4.72
CA PRO A 63 6.07 5.16 3.64
C PRO A 63 4.61 5.29 4.10
N HIS A 64 4.00 6.44 3.78
CA HIS A 64 2.76 6.86 4.41
C HIS A 64 1.56 5.96 4.06
N LEU A 65 1.46 5.45 2.84
CA LEU A 65 0.38 4.53 2.46
C LEU A 65 0.56 3.20 3.21
N SER A 66 1.76 2.63 3.12
CA SER A 66 2.06 1.35 3.79
C SER A 66 1.83 1.44 5.29
N ALA A 67 2.37 2.47 5.94
CA ALA A 67 2.25 2.64 7.38
C ALA A 67 0.81 2.91 7.82
N THR A 68 0.06 3.71 7.07
CA THR A 68 -1.35 4.00 7.39
C THR A 68 -2.22 2.75 7.24
N LEU A 69 -2.00 1.94 6.19
CA LEU A 69 -2.72 0.68 6.03
C LEU A 69 -2.40 -0.31 7.16
N THR A 70 -1.14 -0.42 7.59
CA THR A 70 -0.78 -1.24 8.76
C THR A 70 -1.47 -0.74 10.05
N ASP A 71 -1.52 0.57 10.27
CA ASP A 71 -2.18 1.14 11.44
C ASP A 71 -3.71 0.92 11.40
N LEU A 72 -4.31 1.04 10.20
CA LEU A 72 -5.74 0.76 9.98
C LEU A 72 -6.09 -0.72 10.13
N GLU A 73 -5.26 -1.63 9.61
CA GLU A 73 -5.45 -3.08 9.74
C GLU A 73 -5.55 -3.50 11.21
N ARG A 74 -4.71 -2.92 12.08
CA ARG A 74 -4.75 -3.15 13.54
C ARG A 74 -6.07 -2.71 14.20
N THR A 75 -6.83 -1.82 13.58
CA THR A 75 -8.16 -1.42 14.09
C THR A 75 -9.26 -2.41 13.73
N GLY A 76 -8.99 -3.36 12.83
CA GLY A 76 -9.96 -4.31 12.30
C GLY A 76 -10.92 -3.71 11.27
N VAL A 77 -10.63 -2.52 10.73
CA VAL A 77 -11.49 -1.83 9.73
C VAL A 77 -11.64 -2.61 8.42
N PHE A 78 -10.72 -3.55 8.14
CA PHE A 78 -10.74 -4.43 6.97
C PHE A 78 -11.17 -5.86 7.30
N GLY A 79 -11.57 -6.11 8.55
CA GLY A 79 -11.76 -7.45 9.09
C GLY A 79 -12.82 -8.28 8.38
N ASP A 80 -13.82 -7.62 7.81
CA ASP A 80 -14.90 -8.23 7.02
C ASP A 80 -14.53 -8.45 5.55
N LEU A 81 -13.40 -7.90 5.10
CA LEU A 81 -12.99 -7.94 3.71
C LEU A 81 -12.23 -9.21 3.34
N GLU A 82 -11.78 -10.04 4.28
CA GLU A 82 -10.95 -11.23 4.00
C GLU A 82 -9.76 -10.88 3.07
N VAL A 83 -9.03 -9.84 3.44
CA VAL A 83 -7.84 -9.35 2.72
C VAL A 83 -6.58 -9.55 3.55
N VAL A 84 -5.45 -9.68 2.86
CA VAL A 84 -4.10 -9.60 3.43
C VAL A 84 -3.26 -8.65 2.60
N PHE A 85 -2.46 -7.81 3.25
CA PHE A 85 -1.59 -6.86 2.54
C PHE A 85 -0.19 -7.42 2.33
N GLU A 86 0.31 -7.32 1.10
CA GLU A 86 1.71 -7.59 0.77
C GLU A 86 2.41 -6.27 0.44
N HIS A 87 3.34 -5.85 1.32
CA HIS A 87 3.96 -4.54 1.23
C HIS A 87 5.25 -4.55 0.41
N HIS A 88 5.28 -3.73 -0.65
CA HIS A 88 6.39 -3.52 -1.58
C HIS A 88 6.96 -2.12 -1.36
N LEU A 89 8.00 -2.03 -0.53
CA LEU A 89 8.66 -0.75 -0.20
C LEU A 89 9.94 -0.59 -1.01
N ARG A 90 10.00 0.45 -1.83
CA ARG A 90 11.23 0.82 -2.54
C ARG A 90 12.00 1.87 -1.76
N ASP A 91 13.28 1.60 -1.51
CA ASP A 91 14.20 2.58 -0.95
C ASP A 91 14.76 3.49 -2.04
N ILE A 92 14.40 4.78 -2.02
CA ILE A 92 14.86 5.74 -3.03
C ILE A 92 16.35 6.08 -2.86
N ARG A 93 16.97 5.81 -1.70
CA ARG A 93 18.41 6.01 -1.50
C ARG A 93 19.23 5.18 -2.48
N GLU A 94 18.74 4.00 -2.86
CA GLU A 94 19.40 3.09 -3.79
C GLU A 94 19.64 3.69 -5.19
N ILE A 95 18.95 4.78 -5.53
CA ILE A 95 19.16 5.50 -6.79
C ILE A 95 20.55 6.17 -6.85
N GLY A 96 21.14 6.50 -5.70
CA GLY A 96 22.42 7.22 -5.64
C GLY A 96 22.37 8.56 -6.37
N ALA A 97 21.36 9.38 -6.07
CA ALA A 97 21.17 10.71 -6.63
C ALA A 97 21.85 11.79 -5.76
N ASP A 98 22.17 12.93 -6.37
CA ASP A 98 22.71 14.10 -5.67
C ASP A 98 21.61 14.93 -5.00
N VAL A 99 20.40 14.90 -5.57
CA VAL A 99 19.23 15.65 -5.10
C VAL A 99 17.98 14.75 -5.09
N TYR A 100 17.21 14.83 -4.01
CA TYR A 100 16.02 14.01 -3.77
C TYR A 100 14.73 14.86 -3.72
N PRO A 101 13.53 14.27 -3.76
CA PRO A 101 12.30 15.04 -3.94
C PRO A 101 11.97 16.00 -2.79
N CYS A 102 12.14 15.57 -1.55
CA CYS A 102 11.56 16.26 -0.40
C CYS A 102 12.45 16.20 0.85
N ARG A 103 12.57 17.34 1.54
CA ARG A 103 13.33 17.48 2.79
C ARG A 103 12.78 16.62 3.92
N ALA A 104 11.50 16.27 3.90
CA ALA A 104 10.90 15.39 4.90
C ALA A 104 11.58 14.02 4.99
N ALA A 105 12.28 13.59 3.92
CA ALA A 105 13.07 12.37 3.90
C ALA A 105 14.45 12.50 4.57
N GLY A 106 14.84 13.70 5.01
CA GLY A 106 16.11 13.96 5.68
C GLY A 106 17.32 14.06 4.76
N PHE A 107 17.11 14.19 3.45
CA PHE A 107 18.22 14.36 2.50
C PHE A 107 18.89 15.73 2.62
N PRO A 108 20.21 15.82 2.37
CA PRO A 108 20.95 17.07 2.49
C PRO A 108 20.62 18.08 1.39
N ARG A 109 20.16 17.61 0.22
CA ARG A 109 19.72 18.44 -0.89
C ARG A 109 18.42 17.92 -1.49
N THR A 110 17.43 18.78 -1.65
CA THR A 110 16.10 18.38 -2.15
C THR A 110 15.46 19.37 -3.13
N ILE A 111 14.60 18.86 -4.01
CA ILE A 111 13.91 19.64 -5.05
C ILE A 111 13.01 20.72 -4.41
N ASP A 112 12.38 20.42 -3.27
CA ASP A 112 11.47 21.32 -2.56
C ASP A 112 12.15 22.44 -1.75
N ALA A 113 13.46 22.36 -1.52
CA ALA A 113 14.18 23.29 -0.65
C ALA A 113 15.43 23.92 -1.28
N ASP A 114 16.06 23.26 -2.25
CA ASP A 114 17.34 23.66 -2.81
C ASP A 114 17.26 23.99 -4.31
N ARG A 115 18.14 24.89 -4.74
CA ARG A 115 18.37 25.12 -6.18
C ARG A 115 19.17 23.96 -6.77
N LEU A 116 18.76 23.53 -7.95
CA LEU A 116 19.49 22.57 -8.75
C LEU A 116 20.66 23.25 -9.46
N ARG A 117 21.74 22.49 -9.63
CA ARG A 117 22.98 22.90 -10.28
C ARG A 117 23.15 22.13 -11.59
N PRO A 118 23.79 22.73 -12.61
CA PRO A 118 24.14 21.99 -13.82
C PRO A 118 24.92 20.71 -13.49
N GLY A 119 24.50 19.59 -14.05
CA GLY A 119 25.11 18.27 -13.81
C GLY A 119 24.57 17.51 -12.60
N ASP A 120 23.70 18.08 -11.77
CA ASP A 120 23.05 17.33 -10.68
C ASP A 120 22.29 16.12 -11.25
N ARG A 121 22.45 14.97 -10.57
CA ARG A 121 21.63 13.77 -10.78
C ARG A 121 20.47 13.79 -9.81
N VAL A 122 19.25 13.89 -10.31
CA VAL A 122 18.05 14.08 -9.48
C VAL A 122 17.19 12.83 -9.44
N ALA A 123 16.78 12.38 -8.26
CA ALA A 123 15.77 11.34 -8.10
C ALA A 123 14.36 11.97 -8.20
N ALA A 124 13.61 11.65 -9.27
CA ALA A 124 12.33 12.29 -9.54
C ALA A 124 11.38 11.38 -10.32
N CYS A 125 10.08 11.48 -10.00
CA CYS A 125 9.03 10.86 -10.81
C CYS A 125 8.75 11.68 -12.08
N MET A 126 7.77 11.28 -12.88
CA MET A 126 7.40 12.04 -14.09
C MET A 126 7.01 13.49 -13.79
N THR A 127 6.26 13.75 -12.72
CA THR A 127 5.93 15.13 -12.30
C THR A 127 7.19 15.92 -11.94
N GLY A 128 8.14 15.32 -11.23
CA GLY A 128 9.42 15.97 -10.92
C GLY A 128 10.26 16.22 -12.18
N ARG A 129 10.24 15.31 -13.16
CA ARG A 129 10.91 15.50 -14.47
C ARG A 129 10.35 16.70 -15.22
N GLU A 130 9.03 16.85 -15.26
CA GLU A 130 8.37 17.98 -15.91
C GLU A 130 8.74 19.30 -15.22
N LEU A 131 8.65 19.34 -13.89
CA LEU A 131 9.05 20.51 -13.09
C LEU A 131 10.51 20.91 -13.34
N ILE A 132 11.43 19.93 -13.33
CA ILE A 132 12.85 20.18 -13.57
C ILE A 132 13.06 20.73 -14.98
N LYS A 133 12.39 20.15 -15.99
CA LYS A 133 12.50 20.61 -17.38
C LYS A 133 11.99 22.03 -17.55
N GLU A 134 10.89 22.39 -16.89
CA GLU A 134 10.31 23.73 -16.96
C GLU A 134 11.18 24.78 -16.26
N CYS A 135 11.72 24.47 -15.07
CA CYS A 135 12.49 25.43 -14.29
C CYS A 135 13.98 25.50 -14.66
N TYR A 136 14.57 24.40 -15.16
CA TYR A 136 16.03 24.26 -15.35
C TYR A 136 16.44 23.79 -16.76
N GLY A 137 15.47 23.52 -17.65
CA GLY A 137 15.73 23.02 -19.00
C GLY A 137 16.48 21.69 -18.99
N ASN A 138 17.48 21.57 -19.87
CA ASN A 138 18.30 20.35 -20.01
C ASN A 138 19.61 20.40 -19.19
N SER A 139 19.75 21.36 -18.27
CA SER A 139 20.99 21.51 -17.47
C SER A 139 21.13 20.47 -16.37
N VAL A 140 20.04 19.75 -16.05
CA VAL A 140 19.94 18.77 -14.96
C VAL A 140 19.50 17.43 -15.53
N THR A 141 20.02 16.33 -14.98
CA THR A 141 19.66 14.98 -15.42
C THR A 141 18.83 14.27 -14.36
N VAL A 142 17.74 13.62 -14.77
CA VAL A 142 16.98 12.75 -13.85
C VAL A 142 17.58 11.35 -13.85
N ALA A 143 18.08 10.93 -12.69
CA ALA A 143 18.82 9.70 -12.50
C ALA A 143 17.94 8.47 -12.67
N ASP A 144 16.83 8.41 -11.92
CA ASP A 144 15.86 7.32 -11.99
C ASP A 144 14.48 7.76 -11.49
N ASN A 145 13.47 7.00 -11.88
CA ASN A 145 12.07 7.21 -11.53
C ASN A 145 11.76 6.60 -10.16
N ILE A 146 11.29 7.43 -9.23
CA ILE A 146 10.88 7.02 -7.88
C ILE A 146 9.39 6.66 -7.75
N CYS A 147 8.61 6.71 -8.83
CA CYS A 147 7.15 6.60 -8.75
C CYS A 147 6.72 5.21 -8.20
N PRO A 148 6.00 5.12 -7.07
CA PRO A 148 5.50 3.83 -6.56
C PRO A 148 4.60 3.12 -7.56
N LEU A 149 3.79 3.88 -8.30
CA LEU A 149 2.89 3.34 -9.33
C LEU A 149 3.64 2.62 -10.47
N GLU A 150 4.84 3.08 -10.82
CA GLU A 150 5.64 2.47 -11.89
C GLU A 150 6.38 1.20 -11.42
N ALA A 151 6.40 0.96 -10.10
CA ALA A 151 6.94 -0.25 -9.50
C ALA A 151 5.90 -1.39 -9.42
N VAL A 152 4.63 -1.15 -9.77
CA VAL A 152 3.56 -2.15 -9.71
C VAL A 152 3.85 -3.34 -10.63
N ARG A 153 3.78 -4.56 -10.10
CA ARG A 153 4.02 -5.82 -10.84
C ARG A 153 2.95 -6.89 -10.63
N ALA A 154 2.01 -6.69 -9.73
CA ALA A 154 0.99 -7.67 -9.38
C ALA A 154 -0.34 -6.99 -9.05
N GLU A 155 -1.44 -7.71 -9.24
CA GLU A 155 -2.81 -7.27 -9.00
C GLU A 155 -3.52 -8.19 -7.99
N PRO A 156 -4.54 -7.69 -7.27
CA PRO A 156 -4.89 -6.27 -7.19
C PRO A 156 -3.85 -5.48 -6.39
N PHE A 157 -3.65 -4.20 -6.73
CA PHE A 157 -2.70 -3.34 -6.03
C PHE A 157 -3.33 -2.06 -5.47
N ILE A 158 -2.60 -1.43 -4.55
CA ILE A 158 -2.80 -0.04 -4.15
C ILE A 158 -1.45 0.68 -4.15
N ALA A 159 -1.39 1.85 -4.79
CA ALA A 159 -0.17 2.63 -4.91
C ALA A 159 -0.46 4.14 -4.77
N ARG A 160 0.58 4.94 -4.49
CA ARG A 160 0.44 6.40 -4.42
C ARG A 160 0.82 7.11 -5.72
N CYS A 161 0.10 8.18 -6.05
CA CYS A 161 0.48 9.13 -7.11
C CYS A 161 0.15 10.58 -6.74
N CYS A 162 1.00 11.55 -7.13
CA CYS A 162 0.80 12.99 -6.83
C CYS A 162 -0.11 13.69 -7.85
N ARG A 163 -0.54 12.95 -8.85
CA ARG A 163 -1.44 13.40 -9.90
C ARG A 163 -2.84 12.92 -9.54
N SER A 164 -3.70 13.85 -9.14
CA SER A 164 -5.08 13.53 -8.72
C SER A 164 -5.89 12.94 -9.87
N GLU A 165 -5.62 13.33 -11.11
CA GLU A 165 -6.24 12.78 -12.32
C GLU A 165 -5.93 11.30 -12.55
N ARG A 166 -4.90 10.76 -11.88
CA ARG A 166 -4.56 9.33 -11.92
C ARG A 166 -5.18 8.53 -10.77
N ALA A 167 -5.78 9.19 -9.79
CA ALA A 167 -6.36 8.55 -8.62
C ALA A 167 -7.64 7.75 -8.96
N GLY A 168 -8.02 6.86 -8.06
CA GLY A 168 -9.19 5.99 -8.19
C GLY A 168 -8.85 4.54 -8.57
N VAL A 169 -9.89 3.73 -8.64
CA VAL A 169 -9.81 2.31 -9.02
C VAL A 169 -9.87 2.16 -10.53
N GLY A 170 -9.02 1.30 -11.08
CA GLY A 170 -9.06 0.95 -12.50
C GLY A 170 -7.82 0.19 -12.95
N LEU A 171 -7.71 0.03 -14.27
CA LEU A 171 -6.55 -0.61 -14.88
C LEU A 171 -5.38 0.38 -14.97
N ARG A 172 -4.18 -0.10 -14.61
CA ARG A 172 -2.92 0.59 -14.83
C ARG A 172 -1.94 -0.41 -15.43
N ASN A 173 -1.50 -0.14 -16.66
CA ASN A 173 -0.67 -1.07 -17.43
C ASN A 173 -1.23 -2.50 -17.47
N GLY A 174 -2.56 -2.63 -17.62
CA GLY A 174 -3.27 -3.92 -17.66
C GLY A 174 -3.47 -4.62 -16.32
N LEU A 175 -3.05 -4.00 -15.20
CA LEU A 175 -3.24 -4.51 -13.85
C LEU A 175 -4.35 -3.75 -13.12
N LEU A 176 -5.26 -4.45 -12.45
CA LEU A 176 -6.29 -3.81 -11.62
C LEU A 176 -5.70 -3.31 -10.30
N GLY A 177 -6.05 -2.08 -9.92
CA GLY A 177 -5.75 -1.58 -8.59
C GLY A 177 -6.35 -0.21 -8.30
N ALA A 178 -5.95 0.36 -7.18
CA ALA A 178 -6.24 1.73 -6.80
C ALA A 178 -5.00 2.59 -6.82
N VAL A 179 -5.16 3.82 -7.28
CA VAL A 179 -4.19 4.89 -7.05
C VAL A 179 -4.78 5.86 -6.04
N VAL A 180 -4.06 6.09 -4.94
CA VAL A 180 -4.43 7.08 -3.94
C VAL A 180 -3.52 8.31 -4.03
N HIS A 181 -4.09 9.49 -3.83
CA HIS A 181 -3.34 10.75 -3.94
C HIS A 181 -2.35 10.93 -2.77
N TRP A 182 -1.30 11.76 -2.93
CA TRP A 182 -0.37 12.08 -1.82
C TRP A 182 -1.01 12.84 -0.66
N GLY A 183 -2.12 13.53 -0.93
CA GLY A 183 -2.95 14.20 0.08
C GLY A 183 -4.17 13.39 0.53
N ALA A 184 -4.29 12.12 0.13
CA ALA A 184 -5.40 11.26 0.54
C ALA A 184 -5.41 11.02 2.05
N SER A 185 -6.60 11.08 2.66
CA SER A 185 -6.82 10.77 4.07
C SER A 185 -6.82 9.27 4.33
N ALA A 186 -6.79 8.87 5.61
CA ALA A 186 -6.95 7.47 5.99
C ALA A 186 -8.29 6.88 5.49
N TRP A 187 -9.36 7.69 5.47
CA TRP A 187 -10.66 7.27 4.94
C TRP A 187 -10.61 6.98 3.44
N ASP A 188 -9.94 7.83 2.66
CA ASP A 188 -9.75 7.60 1.22
C ASP A 188 -9.00 6.29 0.94
N MET A 189 -8.03 5.93 1.80
CA MET A 189 -7.31 4.65 1.71
C MET A 189 -8.21 3.47 2.05
N VAL A 190 -9.07 3.58 3.08
CA VAL A 190 -10.05 2.55 3.43
C VAL A 190 -11.00 2.29 2.27
N GLU A 191 -11.56 3.35 1.69
CA GLU A 191 -12.47 3.26 0.56
C GLU A 191 -11.78 2.70 -0.68
N ALA A 192 -10.53 3.07 -0.94
CA ALA A 192 -9.74 2.49 -2.03
C ALA A 192 -9.57 0.96 -1.86
N VAL A 193 -9.24 0.48 -0.66
CA VAL A 193 -9.11 -0.96 -0.38
C VAL A 193 -10.45 -1.67 -0.60
N ARG A 194 -11.56 -1.13 -0.07
CA ARG A 194 -12.90 -1.69 -0.25
C ARG A 194 -13.31 -1.77 -1.71
N LEU A 195 -13.10 -0.70 -2.47
CA LEU A 195 -13.45 -0.65 -3.88
C LEU A 195 -12.61 -1.63 -4.70
N VAL A 196 -11.30 -1.70 -4.46
CA VAL A 196 -10.43 -2.69 -5.14
C VAL A 196 -10.85 -4.12 -4.83
N ALA A 197 -11.09 -4.45 -3.56
CA ALA A 197 -11.49 -5.79 -3.16
C ALA A 197 -12.84 -6.20 -3.76
N THR A 198 -13.81 -5.28 -3.77
CA THR A 198 -15.14 -5.55 -4.35
C THR A 198 -15.10 -5.65 -5.87
N THR A 199 -14.34 -4.78 -6.55
CA THR A 199 -14.15 -4.85 -8.01
C THR A 199 -13.44 -6.14 -8.41
N TRP A 200 -12.39 -6.54 -7.70
CA TRP A 200 -11.69 -7.79 -7.95
C TRP A 200 -12.64 -9.00 -7.88
N ARG A 201 -13.47 -9.08 -6.83
CA ARG A 201 -14.40 -10.19 -6.61
C ARG A 201 -15.57 -10.23 -7.59
N ARG A 202 -16.04 -9.08 -8.06
CA ARG A 202 -17.11 -9.00 -9.07
C ARG A 202 -16.63 -9.42 -10.46
N GLY A 203 -15.31 -9.49 -10.66
CA GLY A 203 -14.70 -9.57 -11.98
C GLY A 203 -14.64 -8.19 -12.64
N TYR A 204 -13.61 -7.99 -13.47
CA TYR A 204 -13.41 -6.78 -14.25
C TYR A 204 -12.97 -7.16 -15.67
N ASP A 205 -13.42 -6.39 -16.65
CA ASP A 205 -13.02 -6.60 -18.04
C ASP A 205 -11.62 -6.06 -18.27
N ARG A 206 -10.66 -6.96 -18.48
CA ARG A 206 -9.27 -6.63 -18.81
C ARG A 206 -9.13 -5.87 -20.13
N ASP A 207 -10.12 -5.97 -21.01
CA ASP A 207 -10.15 -5.34 -22.33
C ASP A 207 -10.73 -3.92 -22.33
N SER A 208 -11.19 -3.42 -21.18
CA SER A 208 -11.78 -2.07 -21.06
C SER A 208 -10.74 -0.95 -20.87
N GLY A 209 -9.50 -1.15 -21.34
CA GLY A 209 -8.42 -0.16 -21.26
C GLY A 209 -8.74 1.08 -22.11
N CYS A 210 -9.04 2.19 -21.43
CA CYS A 210 -9.01 3.54 -21.99
C CYS A 210 -7.84 4.30 -21.35
#